data_AF-A0A971YPG5-F1
#
_entry.id   AF-A0A971YPG5-F1
#
_cell.length_a   1.000
_cell.length_b   1.000
_cell.length_c   1.000
_cell.angle_alpha   90.00
_cell.angle_beta   90.00
_cell.angle_gamma   90.00
#
_symmetry.space_group_name_H-M   'P 1'
#
loop_
_entity.id
_entity.type
_entity.pdbx_description
1 polymer ?
#
loop_
_entity_poly.entity_id
_entity_poly.type
_entity_poly.pdbx_seq_one_letter_code
_entity_poly.pdbx_strand_id
1 'polypeptide(L)'
;AVTAAMALGGSTNSLLHIPAVAHEFGIELTGQDFEEISSRTPHLVNVKPSGKYTLFDFDLAGGVPVLLKELGDKYLRLDVATVNGKTWREMLPVYQNRNTDVITPLARPLHEQGSLAILKGSLAPEGAAVKQSAVVPAMQVHTGPARVFNSQEEAVEAMLAGKIKKGDVIVIRYEGPKGGPGMRELLSCTSVLMGLGLGDSTALVTDGRFSGATRGPCVGHVAPEAAAGGPIALVQEGDSITIDIPGRSLTLNVSEQELERRRRSWQPIPTKVDSKYLKRYSQLVDSVWRGAVLKEKPE
;
A
#
# COMPACT_ATOMS: atom_id res chain seq x y z
N ALA A 1 -4.91 -3.87 -15.85
CA ALA A 1 -5.36 -3.11 -14.66
C ALA A 1 -4.17 -2.65 -13.81
N VAL A 2 -3.35 -3.58 -13.29
CA VAL A 2 -2.21 -3.25 -12.40
C VAL A 2 -1.26 -2.22 -13.02
N THR A 3 -0.76 -2.44 -14.24
CA THR A 3 0.09 -1.49 -14.97
C THR A 3 -0.51 -0.07 -15.01
N ALA A 4 -1.79 0.05 -15.36
CA ALA A 4 -2.45 1.35 -15.43
C ALA A 4 -2.54 2.03 -14.05
N ALA A 5 -2.80 1.26 -12.98
CA ALA A 5 -2.80 1.80 -11.62
C ALA A 5 -1.41 2.33 -11.20
N MET A 6 -0.34 1.61 -11.54
CA MET A 6 1.05 2.02 -11.26
C MET A 6 1.44 3.27 -12.05
N ALA A 7 1.05 3.35 -13.32
CA ALA A 7 1.34 4.48 -14.19
C ALA A 7 0.53 5.74 -13.84
N LEU A 8 -0.65 5.57 -13.24
CA LEU A 8 -1.55 6.66 -12.85
C LEU A 8 -1.17 7.34 -11.54
N GLY A 9 -0.44 6.69 -10.63
CA GLY A 9 -0.37 7.19 -9.25
C GLY A 9 -1.50 6.68 -8.36
N GLY A 10 -2.08 5.52 -8.69
CA GLY A 10 -3.29 4.98 -8.10
C GLY A 10 -3.21 4.74 -6.58
N SER A 11 -4.38 4.47 -5.98
CA SER A 11 -4.47 4.15 -4.55
C SER A 11 -3.82 2.80 -4.25
N THR A 12 -3.18 2.66 -3.08
CA THR A 12 -2.72 1.37 -2.56
C THR A 12 -3.89 0.38 -2.39
N ASN A 13 -5.13 0.85 -2.22
CA ASN A 13 -6.32 -0.01 -2.17
C ASN A 13 -6.53 -0.81 -3.47
N SER A 14 -5.94 -0.42 -4.61
CA SER A 14 -5.95 -1.25 -5.83
C SER A 14 -5.27 -2.60 -5.63
N LEU A 15 -4.32 -2.69 -4.68
CA LEU A 15 -3.68 -3.95 -4.27
C LEU A 15 -4.65 -4.90 -3.56
N LEU A 16 -5.79 -4.39 -3.08
CA LEU A 16 -6.85 -5.19 -2.47
C LEU A 16 -7.94 -5.54 -3.48
N HIS A 17 -8.43 -4.53 -4.20
CA HIS A 17 -9.59 -4.71 -5.08
C HIS A 17 -9.28 -5.49 -6.35
N ILE A 18 -8.09 -5.31 -6.94
CA ILE A 18 -7.75 -6.04 -8.16
C ILE A 18 -7.62 -7.55 -7.88
N PRO A 19 -6.93 -8.01 -6.82
CA PRO A 19 -6.89 -9.44 -6.49
C PRO A 19 -8.26 -10.00 -6.11
N ALA A 20 -9.08 -9.24 -5.37
CA ALA A 20 -10.43 -9.69 -5.03
C ALA A 20 -11.29 -9.94 -6.27
N VAL A 21 -11.27 -9.03 -7.25
CA VAL A 21 -11.96 -9.23 -8.53
C VAL A 21 -11.34 -10.39 -9.30
N ALA A 22 -10.02 -10.48 -9.37
CA ALA A 22 -9.34 -11.58 -10.07
C ALA A 22 -9.73 -12.96 -9.49
N HIS A 23 -9.84 -13.05 -8.16
CA HIS A 23 -10.26 -14.25 -7.45
C HIS A 23 -11.64 -14.76 -7.88
N GLU A 24 -12.62 -13.87 -8.08
CA GLU A 24 -13.97 -14.23 -8.58
C GLU A 24 -13.94 -14.85 -9.99
N PHE A 25 -12.89 -14.60 -10.76
CA PHE A 25 -12.66 -15.22 -12.07
C PHE A 25 -11.67 -16.39 -12.03
N GLY A 26 -11.28 -16.86 -10.83
CA GLY A 26 -10.31 -17.94 -10.66
C GLY A 26 -8.88 -17.55 -11.04
N ILE A 27 -8.56 -16.26 -11.07
CA ILE A 27 -7.23 -15.74 -11.40
C ILE A 27 -6.52 -15.39 -10.09
N GLU A 28 -5.37 -16.02 -9.85
CA GLU A 28 -4.51 -15.68 -8.72
C GLU A 28 -3.59 -14.50 -9.08
N LEU A 29 -3.57 -13.49 -8.21
CA LEU A 29 -2.62 -12.38 -8.25
C LEU A 29 -1.96 -12.26 -6.88
N THR A 30 -0.64 -12.25 -6.86
CA THR A 30 0.19 -12.24 -5.66
C THR A 30 0.89 -10.90 -5.50
N GLY A 31 1.37 -10.58 -4.30
CA GLY A 31 2.22 -9.40 -4.08
C GLY A 31 3.47 -9.37 -4.95
N GLN A 32 3.99 -10.53 -5.38
CA GLN A 32 5.13 -10.60 -6.30
C GLN A 32 4.76 -10.11 -7.70
N ASP A 33 3.56 -10.44 -8.20
CA ASP A 33 3.07 -9.94 -9.49
C ASP A 33 2.96 -8.40 -9.48
N PHE A 34 2.49 -7.83 -8.37
CA PHE A 34 2.44 -6.37 -8.20
C PHE A 34 3.82 -5.74 -8.19
N GLU A 35 4.80 -6.38 -7.55
CA GLU A 35 6.17 -5.87 -7.52
C GLU A 35 6.83 -5.93 -8.89
N GLU A 36 6.73 -7.05 -9.59
CA GLU A 36 7.27 -7.19 -10.96
C GLU A 36 6.64 -6.15 -11.90
N ILE A 37 5.33 -5.96 -11.83
CA ILE A 37 4.64 -4.97 -12.65
C ILE A 37 5.05 -3.55 -12.24
N SER A 38 5.14 -3.26 -10.94
CA SER A 38 5.50 -1.92 -10.49
C SER A 38 6.93 -1.53 -10.87
N SER A 39 7.90 -2.42 -10.67
CA SER A 39 9.32 -2.18 -10.96
C SER A 39 9.59 -1.88 -12.44
N ARG A 40 8.78 -2.42 -13.36
CA ARG A 40 8.93 -2.17 -14.81
C ARG A 40 8.02 -1.08 -15.36
N THR A 41 6.99 -0.63 -14.63
CA THR A 41 5.99 0.31 -15.16
C THR A 41 6.35 1.74 -14.80
N PRO A 42 6.54 2.66 -15.75
CA PRO A 42 6.81 4.05 -15.43
C PRO A 42 5.57 4.76 -14.87
N HIS A 43 5.79 5.69 -13.93
CA HIS A 43 4.74 6.58 -13.41
C HIS A 43 4.62 7.82 -14.32
N LEU A 44 3.45 8.01 -14.94
CA LEU A 44 3.25 8.99 -16.02
C LEU A 44 2.28 10.12 -15.68
N VAL A 45 1.47 10.00 -14.63
CA VAL A 45 0.37 10.95 -14.39
C VAL A 45 0.64 11.87 -13.19
N ASN A 46 0.65 13.17 -13.43
CA ASN A 46 1.01 14.19 -12.43
C ASN A 46 -0.21 14.70 -11.67
N VAL A 47 -0.99 13.80 -11.09
CA VAL A 47 -2.21 14.15 -10.35
C VAL A 47 -2.03 14.06 -8.84
N LYS A 48 -2.74 14.93 -8.12
CA LYS A 48 -2.87 14.85 -6.66
C LYS A 48 -3.32 13.45 -6.25
N PRO A 49 -2.80 12.92 -5.14
CA PRO A 49 -2.13 13.66 -4.05
C PRO A 49 -0.61 13.78 -4.16
N SER A 50 0.01 12.99 -5.05
CA SER A 50 1.47 12.96 -5.30
C SER A 50 1.92 14.02 -6.31
N GLY A 51 1.03 14.41 -7.22
CA GLY A 51 1.29 15.40 -8.26
C GLY A 51 0.60 16.75 -8.04
N LYS A 52 0.67 17.58 -9.08
CA LYS A 52 0.20 18.98 -9.10
C LYS A 52 -1.27 19.11 -9.51
N TYR A 53 -1.70 18.32 -10.50
CA TYR A 53 -2.97 18.50 -11.21
C TYR A 53 -4.13 17.73 -10.57
N THR A 54 -5.36 17.98 -11.01
CA THR A 54 -6.57 17.30 -10.53
C THR A 54 -7.01 16.18 -11.49
N LEU A 55 -7.97 15.35 -11.05
CA LEU A 55 -8.59 14.37 -11.95
C LEU A 55 -9.34 15.02 -13.12
N PHE A 56 -9.83 16.26 -12.94
CA PHE A 56 -10.45 17.02 -14.02
C PHE A 56 -9.43 17.41 -15.08
N ASP A 57 -8.24 17.87 -14.67
CA ASP A 57 -7.15 18.14 -15.60
C ASP A 57 -6.70 16.86 -16.34
N PHE A 58 -6.70 15.72 -15.65
CA PHE A 58 -6.41 14.42 -16.25
C PHE A 58 -7.41 14.02 -17.32
N ASP A 59 -8.71 14.21 -17.07
CA ASP A 59 -9.75 14.00 -18.08
C ASP A 59 -9.58 14.94 -19.28
N LEU A 60 -9.35 16.23 -19.03
CA LEU A 60 -9.10 17.22 -20.08
C LEU A 60 -7.84 16.91 -20.92
N ALA A 61 -6.81 16.33 -20.29
CA ALA A 61 -5.60 15.86 -20.97
C ALA A 61 -5.84 14.65 -21.88
N GLY A 62 -7.00 13.99 -21.77
CA GLY A 62 -7.43 12.82 -22.55
C GLY A 62 -7.59 11.54 -21.73
N GLY A 63 -7.36 11.61 -20.42
CA GLY A 63 -7.74 10.60 -19.44
C GLY A 63 -7.09 9.23 -19.61
N VAL A 64 -7.80 8.21 -19.13
CA VAL A 64 -7.33 6.81 -19.15
C VAL A 64 -6.96 6.33 -20.56
N PRO A 65 -7.71 6.62 -21.64
CA PRO A 65 -7.31 6.21 -22.98
C PRO A 65 -5.94 6.73 -23.38
N VAL A 66 -5.64 8.00 -23.12
CA VAL A 66 -4.30 8.56 -23.42
C VAL A 66 -3.22 7.87 -22.59
N LEU A 67 -3.45 7.63 -21.29
CA LEU A 67 -2.51 6.88 -20.45
C LEU A 67 -2.21 5.47 -21.01
N LEU A 68 -3.24 4.72 -21.41
CA LEU A 68 -3.07 3.39 -22.00
C LEU A 68 -2.36 3.44 -23.35
N LYS A 69 -2.63 4.47 -24.15
CA LYS A 69 -1.97 4.71 -25.45
C LYS A 69 -0.49 5.02 -25.27
N GLU A 70 -0.13 5.86 -24.29
CA GLU A 70 1.27 6.14 -23.96
C GLU A 70 2.01 4.87 -23.54
N LEU A 71 1.43 4.07 -22.65
CA LEU A 71 2.02 2.79 -22.23
C LEU A 71 2.21 1.82 -23.40
N GLY A 72 1.22 1.69 -24.28
CA GLY A 72 1.31 0.88 -25.49
C GLY A 72 1.57 -0.61 -25.24
N ASP A 73 1.91 -1.33 -26.32
CA ASP A 73 2.16 -2.78 -26.29
C ASP A 73 3.39 -3.19 -25.47
N LYS A 74 4.28 -2.23 -25.18
CA LYS A 74 5.45 -2.48 -24.33
C LYS A 74 5.03 -2.89 -22.91
N TYR A 75 3.91 -2.38 -22.42
CA TYR A 75 3.46 -2.60 -21.03
C TYR A 75 2.06 -3.22 -20.91
N LEU A 76 1.29 -3.23 -21.99
CA LEU A 76 -0.12 -3.66 -21.99
C LEU A 76 -0.40 -4.68 -23.09
N ARG A 77 -1.38 -5.55 -22.86
CA ARG A 77 -2.01 -6.32 -23.93
C ARG A 77 -3.20 -5.54 -24.47
N LEU A 78 -3.05 -4.89 -25.61
CA LEU A 78 -4.09 -4.02 -26.19
C LEU A 78 -5.15 -4.77 -27.01
N ASP A 79 -4.88 -6.04 -27.37
CA ASP A 79 -5.79 -6.89 -28.15
C ASP A 79 -6.88 -7.56 -27.30
N VAL A 80 -6.98 -7.21 -26.01
CA VAL A 80 -8.06 -7.71 -25.14
C VAL A 80 -9.38 -7.01 -25.48
N ALA A 81 -10.43 -7.81 -25.64
CA ALA A 81 -11.78 -7.30 -25.87
C ALA A 81 -12.29 -6.49 -24.67
N THR A 82 -13.09 -5.48 -24.96
CA THR A 82 -13.77 -4.67 -23.94
C THR A 82 -15.28 -4.82 -24.04
N VAL A 83 -16.01 -4.25 -23.10
CA VAL A 83 -17.48 -4.41 -22.97
C VAL A 83 -18.27 -3.91 -24.18
N ASN A 84 -17.68 -3.10 -25.07
CA ASN A 84 -18.32 -2.62 -26.30
C ASN A 84 -18.03 -3.51 -27.53
N GLY A 85 -17.37 -4.65 -27.35
CA GLY A 85 -17.02 -5.58 -28.42
C GLY A 85 -15.76 -5.22 -29.22
N LYS A 86 -15.12 -4.09 -28.94
CA LYS A 86 -13.84 -3.68 -29.53
C LYS A 86 -12.68 -3.90 -28.57
N THR A 87 -11.48 -4.06 -29.11
CA THR A 87 -10.21 -4.10 -28.38
C THR A 87 -9.75 -2.70 -27.98
N TRP A 88 -8.84 -2.60 -27.00
CA TRP A 88 -8.19 -1.32 -26.72
C TRP A 88 -7.42 -0.80 -27.93
N ARG A 89 -6.73 -1.68 -28.67
CA ARG A 89 -5.98 -1.30 -29.88
C ARG A 89 -6.83 -0.53 -30.90
N GLU A 90 -8.08 -0.96 -31.11
CA GLU A 90 -9.00 -0.31 -32.03
C GLU A 90 -9.54 1.03 -31.49
N MET A 91 -9.69 1.16 -30.17
CA MET A 91 -10.28 2.35 -29.54
C MET A 91 -9.27 3.50 -29.35
N LEU A 92 -8.02 3.18 -29.02
CA LEU A 92 -7.03 4.19 -28.60
C LEU A 92 -6.59 5.22 -29.68
N PRO A 93 -6.55 4.93 -31.00
CA PRO A 93 -5.99 5.85 -31.98
C PRO A 93 -6.60 7.25 -31.99
N VAL A 94 -7.91 7.39 -31.73
CA VAL A 94 -8.64 8.67 -31.77
C VAL A 94 -8.33 9.61 -30.60
N TYR A 95 -7.73 9.09 -29.52
CA TYR A 95 -7.39 9.88 -28.35
C TYR A 95 -6.03 10.55 -28.51
N GLN A 96 -5.95 11.82 -28.11
CA GLN A 96 -4.74 12.64 -28.18
C GLN A 96 -4.41 13.18 -26.81
N ASN A 97 -3.12 13.18 -26.46
CA ASN A 97 -2.63 13.82 -25.26
C ASN A 97 -2.70 15.34 -25.43
N ARG A 98 -3.58 15.99 -24.69
CA ARG A 98 -3.81 17.44 -24.76
C ARG A 98 -2.98 18.22 -23.76
N ASN A 99 -2.32 17.54 -22.81
CA ASN A 99 -1.48 18.18 -21.82
C ASN A 99 -0.40 17.22 -21.29
N THR A 100 0.81 17.35 -21.84
CA THR A 100 1.97 16.51 -21.50
C THR A 100 2.55 16.76 -20.12
N ASP A 101 2.12 17.82 -19.42
CA ASP A 101 2.51 18.05 -18.03
C ASP A 101 1.61 17.28 -17.05
N VAL A 102 0.41 16.89 -17.51
CA VAL A 102 -0.55 16.07 -16.75
C VAL A 102 -0.32 14.59 -17.02
N ILE A 103 -0.24 14.19 -18.29
CA ILE A 103 0.10 12.82 -18.71
C ILE A 103 1.43 12.89 -19.46
N THR A 104 2.52 12.52 -18.80
CA THR A 104 3.85 12.63 -19.38
C THR A 104 4.11 11.56 -20.44
N PRO A 105 4.83 11.88 -21.53
CA PRO A 105 5.24 10.88 -22.51
C PRO A 105 6.16 9.82 -21.89
N LEU A 106 6.15 8.60 -22.44
CA LEU A 106 7.06 7.52 -22.00
C LEU A 106 8.55 7.88 -22.03
N ALA A 107 8.96 8.77 -22.94
CA ALA A 107 10.34 9.23 -23.06
C ALA A 107 10.77 10.16 -21.90
N ARG A 108 9.81 10.72 -21.16
CA ARG A 108 10.06 11.62 -20.03
C ARG A 108 9.05 11.32 -18.91
N PRO A 109 9.13 10.14 -18.29
CA PRO A 109 8.21 9.77 -17.22
C PRO A 109 8.46 10.63 -15.98
N LEU A 110 7.48 10.73 -15.07
CA LEU A 110 7.69 11.38 -13.77
C LEU A 110 8.67 10.57 -12.91
N HIS A 111 8.53 9.24 -12.95
CA HIS A 111 9.43 8.30 -12.30
C HIS A 111 9.58 7.07 -13.20
N GLU A 112 10.76 6.47 -13.22
CA GLU A 112 11.06 5.29 -14.05
C GLU A 112 10.30 4.04 -13.61
N GLN A 113 9.87 4.00 -12.35
CA GLN A 113 9.12 2.91 -11.73
C GLN A 113 7.74 3.36 -11.28
N GLY A 114 6.88 2.39 -10.93
CA GLY A 114 5.48 2.61 -10.61
C GLY A 114 5.30 3.50 -9.38
N SER A 115 4.13 4.08 -9.22
CA SER A 115 3.88 4.98 -8.09
C SER A 115 3.87 4.30 -6.72
N LEU A 116 3.69 2.98 -6.69
CA LEU A 116 3.64 2.13 -5.49
C LEU A 116 4.86 1.21 -5.46
N ALA A 117 5.41 0.92 -4.29
CA ALA A 117 6.42 -0.11 -4.10
C ALA A 117 5.86 -1.21 -3.21
N ILE A 118 6.19 -2.46 -3.52
CA ILE A 118 5.87 -3.61 -2.67
C ILE A 118 7.13 -3.99 -1.92
N LEU A 119 7.08 -3.90 -0.59
CA LEU A 119 8.21 -4.21 0.27
C LEU A 119 8.06 -5.62 0.83
N LYS A 120 9.16 -6.36 0.93
CA LYS A 120 9.22 -7.66 1.62
C LYS A 120 10.34 -7.68 2.64
N GLY A 121 10.28 -8.57 3.61
CA GLY A 121 11.39 -8.73 4.56
C GLY A 121 10.93 -9.37 5.86
N SER A 122 11.79 -9.33 6.88
CA SER A 122 11.50 -9.98 8.16
C SER A 122 10.24 -9.44 8.84
N LEU A 123 9.86 -8.18 8.60
CA LEU A 123 8.65 -7.59 9.16
C LEU A 123 7.39 -7.86 8.31
N ALA A 124 7.55 -8.05 7.00
CA ALA A 124 6.46 -8.31 6.06
C ALA A 124 6.80 -9.44 5.07
N PRO A 125 6.75 -10.71 5.50
CA PRO A 125 7.10 -11.85 4.67
C PRO A 125 6.21 -12.02 3.42
N GLU A 126 4.91 -11.75 3.55
CA GLU A 126 3.97 -11.82 2.41
C GLU A 126 4.00 -10.54 1.58
N GLY A 127 4.28 -9.41 2.22
CA GLY A 127 4.45 -8.11 1.58
C GLY A 127 3.91 -6.96 2.42
N ALA A 128 4.32 -5.75 2.06
CA ALA A 128 3.78 -4.48 2.52
C ALA A 128 3.76 -3.50 1.33
N ALA A 129 2.97 -2.43 1.42
CA ALA A 129 2.81 -1.48 0.34
C ALA A 129 3.11 -0.06 0.78
N VAL A 130 3.84 0.70 -0.06
CA VAL A 130 4.08 2.13 0.15
C VAL A 130 3.89 2.89 -1.15
N LYS A 131 3.30 4.09 -1.07
CA LYS A 131 3.23 5.01 -2.22
C LYS A 131 4.55 5.74 -2.39
N GLN A 132 5.54 5.09 -3.01
CA GLN A 132 6.90 5.63 -3.15
C GLN A 132 6.97 7.01 -3.83
N SER A 133 6.03 7.28 -4.75
CA SER A 133 5.90 8.60 -5.42
C SER A 133 5.51 9.75 -4.48
N ALA A 134 5.09 9.46 -3.25
CA ALA A 134 4.71 10.44 -2.25
C ALA A 134 5.69 10.50 -1.06
N VAL A 135 6.86 9.83 -1.18
CA VAL A 135 7.91 9.80 -0.15
C VAL A 135 9.05 10.73 -0.55
N VAL A 136 9.43 11.64 0.34
CA VAL A 136 10.56 12.56 0.11
C VAL A 136 11.88 11.80 -0.03
N PRO A 137 12.86 12.30 -0.81
CA PRO A 137 14.14 11.61 -1.03
C PRO A 137 14.86 11.20 0.26
N ALA A 138 14.81 12.04 1.31
CA ALA A 138 15.45 11.79 2.60
C ALA A 138 14.84 10.61 3.39
N MET A 139 13.65 10.14 3.01
CA MET A 139 12.94 9.03 3.66
C MET A 139 12.80 7.79 2.76
N GLN A 140 13.49 7.75 1.61
CA GLN A 140 13.50 6.58 0.73
C GLN A 140 14.21 5.38 1.38
N VAL A 141 15.21 5.65 2.22
CA VAL A 141 15.83 4.68 3.11
C VAL A 141 15.80 5.27 4.51
N HIS A 142 15.13 4.59 5.44
CA HIS A 142 14.92 5.08 6.79
C HIS A 142 15.09 3.96 7.80
N THR A 143 15.91 4.20 8.82
CA THR A 143 16.06 3.31 9.96
C THR A 143 15.79 4.08 11.24
N GLY A 144 14.93 3.55 12.10
CA GLY A 144 14.51 4.23 13.33
C GLY A 144 14.03 3.27 14.41
N PRO A 145 13.95 3.74 15.67
CA PRO A 145 13.37 2.97 16.76
C PRO A 145 11.84 2.87 16.63
N ALA A 146 11.30 1.70 16.93
CA ALA A 146 9.87 1.44 16.87
C ALA A 146 9.13 2.11 18.04
N ARG A 147 8.02 2.79 17.72
CA ARG A 147 7.00 3.26 18.67
C ARG A 147 5.74 2.44 18.44
N VAL A 148 5.38 1.56 19.38
CA VAL A 148 4.41 0.49 19.10
C VAL A 148 3.05 0.77 19.72
N PHE A 149 1.99 0.68 18.91
CA PHE A 149 0.60 0.92 19.29
C PHE A 149 -0.30 -0.19 18.77
N ASN A 150 -1.35 -0.53 19.54
CA ASN A 150 -2.31 -1.57 19.16
C ASN A 150 -3.60 -0.99 18.56
N SER A 151 -3.68 0.33 18.40
CA SER A 151 -4.78 1.00 17.74
C SER A 151 -4.37 2.36 17.18
N GLN A 152 -5.12 2.84 16.18
CA GLN A 152 -5.04 4.20 15.68
C GLN A 152 -5.16 5.23 16.82
N GLU A 153 -6.10 5.02 17.74
CA GLU A 153 -6.40 5.96 18.81
C GLU A 153 -5.19 6.16 19.74
N GLU A 154 -4.55 5.07 20.16
CA GLU A 154 -3.33 5.11 20.98
C GLU A 154 -2.19 5.85 20.26
N ALA A 155 -2.01 5.60 18.95
CA ALA A 155 -0.98 6.25 18.16
C ALA A 155 -1.23 7.76 18.01
N VAL A 156 -2.48 8.16 17.74
CA VAL A 156 -2.87 9.58 17.64
C VAL A 156 -2.68 10.29 18.98
N GLU A 157 -3.10 9.68 20.08
CA GLU A 157 -2.91 10.25 21.43
C GLU A 157 -1.42 10.47 21.73
N ALA A 158 -0.57 9.50 21.41
CA ALA A 158 0.88 9.63 21.60
C ALA A 158 1.50 10.72 20.72
N MET A 159 1.06 10.86 19.48
CA MET A 159 1.49 11.95 18.59
C MET A 159 1.12 13.32 19.16
N LEU A 160 -0.14 13.51 19.56
CA LEU A 160 -0.63 14.78 20.11
C LEU A 160 0.01 15.12 21.47
N ALA A 161 0.37 14.10 22.26
CA ALA A 161 1.10 14.27 23.51
C ALA A 161 2.61 14.54 23.31
N GLY A 162 3.11 14.64 22.07
CA GLY A 162 4.52 14.90 21.79
C GLY A 162 5.45 13.73 22.14
N LYS A 163 4.93 12.50 22.22
CA LYS A 163 5.71 11.29 22.55
C LYS A 163 6.46 10.72 21.35
N ILE A 164 6.15 11.18 20.14
CA ILE A 164 6.82 10.80 18.89
C ILE A 164 7.92 11.81 18.56
N LYS A 165 9.10 11.29 18.23
CA LYS A 165 10.27 12.07 17.85
C LYS A 165 10.58 11.91 16.36
N LYS A 166 11.33 12.87 15.83
CA LYS A 166 11.93 12.75 14.49
C LYS A 166 12.84 11.52 14.48
N GLY A 167 12.73 10.71 13.42
CA GLY A 167 13.48 9.46 13.32
C GLY A 167 12.70 8.22 13.77
N ASP A 168 11.56 8.37 14.44
CA ASP A 168 10.79 7.22 14.92
C ASP A 168 10.12 6.45 13.77
N VAL A 169 9.94 5.14 13.98
CA VAL A 169 9.06 4.30 13.16
C VAL A 169 7.82 3.96 13.98
N ILE A 170 6.71 4.62 13.70
CA ILE A 170 5.43 4.36 14.38
C ILE A 170 4.83 3.08 13.82
N VAL A 171 4.66 2.07 14.67
CA VAL A 171 4.05 0.78 14.32
C VAL A 171 2.65 0.73 14.90
N ILE A 172 1.64 0.63 14.03
CA ILE A 172 0.23 0.51 14.42
C ILE A 172 -0.25 -0.86 13.97
N ARG A 173 -0.52 -1.76 14.91
CA ARG A 173 -0.88 -3.14 14.64
C ARG A 173 -2.28 -3.48 15.13
N TYR A 174 -2.79 -4.64 14.72
CA TYR A 174 -4.17 -5.07 14.95
C TYR A 174 -5.19 -4.19 14.22
N GLU A 175 -4.79 -3.58 13.11
CA GLU A 175 -5.65 -2.78 12.22
C GLU A 175 -5.92 -3.50 10.90
N GLY A 176 -5.44 -4.74 10.76
CA GLY A 176 -5.62 -5.59 9.58
C GLY A 176 -7.05 -6.14 9.39
N PRO A 177 -7.27 -6.97 8.36
CA PRO A 177 -8.57 -7.57 8.07
C PRO A 177 -9.21 -8.28 9.27
N LYS A 178 -8.46 -9.11 10.00
CA LYS A 178 -8.95 -9.83 11.18
C LYS A 178 -8.86 -8.97 12.45
N GLY A 179 -7.77 -8.24 12.61
CA GLY A 179 -7.44 -7.48 13.83
C GLY A 179 -8.34 -6.28 14.08
N GLY A 180 -8.68 -5.53 13.03
CA GLY A 180 -9.50 -4.32 13.15
C GLY A 180 -10.90 -4.59 13.73
N PRO A 181 -11.71 -5.49 13.16
CA PRO A 181 -11.64 -6.13 11.84
C PRO A 181 -12.10 -5.19 10.73
N GLY A 182 -11.89 -5.59 9.48
CA GLY A 182 -12.33 -4.84 8.29
C GLY A 182 -11.28 -3.91 7.71
N MET A 183 -10.05 -3.95 8.24
CA MET A 183 -8.90 -3.24 7.72
C MET A 183 -9.18 -1.75 7.48
N ARG A 184 -9.41 -0.96 8.54
CA ARG A 184 -9.83 0.45 8.39
C ARG A 184 -8.72 1.33 7.76
N GLU A 185 -9.11 2.43 7.13
CA GLU A 185 -8.14 3.46 6.69
C GLU A 185 -7.68 4.29 7.88
N LEU A 186 -6.37 4.39 8.08
CA LEU A 186 -5.76 5.14 9.17
C LEU A 186 -5.52 6.63 8.85
N LEU A 187 -6.54 7.31 8.30
CA LEU A 187 -6.43 8.70 7.83
C LEU A 187 -6.10 9.69 8.95
N SER A 188 -6.60 9.46 10.17
CA SER A 188 -6.35 10.36 11.29
C SER A 188 -4.87 10.39 11.67
N CYS A 189 -4.21 9.22 11.68
CA CYS A 189 -2.77 9.13 11.97
C CYS A 189 -1.93 9.91 10.97
N THR A 190 -2.19 9.73 9.67
CA THR A 190 -1.41 10.42 8.63
C THR A 190 -1.66 11.92 8.69
N SER A 191 -2.90 12.35 8.91
CA SER A 191 -3.26 13.77 9.03
C SER A 191 -2.58 14.44 10.23
N VAL A 192 -2.58 13.80 11.39
CA VAL A 192 -1.94 14.31 12.62
C VAL A 192 -0.42 14.37 12.44
N LEU A 193 0.21 13.33 11.88
CA LEU A 193 1.65 13.30 11.64
C LEU A 193 2.10 14.44 10.71
N MET A 194 1.36 14.69 9.63
CA MET A 194 1.61 15.81 8.71
C MET A 194 1.38 17.16 9.41
N GLY A 195 0.31 17.29 10.19
CA GLY A 195 -0.01 18.52 10.93
C GLY A 195 1.04 18.90 11.99
N LEU A 196 1.71 17.91 12.56
CA LEU A 196 2.85 18.09 13.49
C LEU A 196 4.18 18.37 12.77
N GLY A 197 4.21 18.38 11.43
CA GLY A 197 5.43 18.59 10.66
C GLY A 197 6.45 17.45 10.73
N LEU A 198 5.99 16.23 11.08
CA LEU A 198 6.84 15.04 11.20
C LEU A 198 6.86 14.16 9.95
N GLY A 199 6.04 14.50 8.95
CA GLY A 199 5.82 13.69 7.75
C GLY A 199 7.04 13.39 6.88
N ASP A 200 8.08 14.23 6.98
CA ASP A 200 9.33 14.10 6.21
C ASP A 200 10.47 13.53 7.06
N SER A 201 10.19 13.09 8.29
CA SER A 201 11.23 12.62 9.24
C SER A 201 10.85 11.38 10.07
N THR A 202 9.59 10.94 9.98
CA THR A 202 9.05 9.84 10.79
C THR A 202 8.26 8.91 9.86
N ALA A 203 8.36 7.61 10.09
CA ALA A 203 7.65 6.61 9.29
C ALA A 203 6.45 6.01 10.02
N LEU A 204 5.49 5.53 9.24
CA LEU A 204 4.31 4.80 9.73
C LEU A 204 4.30 3.40 9.12
N VAL A 205 4.10 2.38 9.92
CA VAL A 205 4.02 0.97 9.51
C VAL A 205 2.78 0.34 10.11
N THR A 206 1.95 -0.32 9.31
CA THR A 206 0.71 -0.94 9.78
C THR A 206 0.28 -2.16 8.98
N ASP A 207 -0.40 -3.09 9.66
CA ASP A 207 -1.17 -4.17 9.03
C ASP A 207 -2.54 -3.70 8.50
N GLY A 208 -2.97 -2.48 8.87
CA GLY A 208 -4.09 -1.78 8.28
C GLY A 208 -3.76 -1.13 6.94
N ARG A 209 -4.56 -0.15 6.53
CA ARG A 209 -4.38 0.55 5.25
C ARG A 209 -4.37 2.06 5.41
N PHE A 210 -3.74 2.71 4.44
CA PHE A 210 -3.71 4.15 4.34
C PHE A 210 -4.58 4.64 3.18
N SER A 211 -5.08 5.87 3.30
CA SER A 211 -5.85 6.50 2.23
C SER A 211 -4.97 6.71 0.99
N GLY A 212 -5.60 6.71 -0.18
CA GLY A 212 -4.94 7.09 -1.44
C GLY A 212 -4.31 8.48 -1.39
N ALA A 213 -4.81 9.37 -0.51
CA ALA A 213 -4.35 10.73 -0.22
C ALA A 213 -3.01 10.84 0.55
N THR A 214 -2.48 9.72 1.04
CA THR A 214 -1.36 9.70 1.98
C THR A 214 -0.05 10.19 1.37
N ARG A 215 0.74 10.89 2.20
CA ARG A 215 2.10 11.38 1.91
C ARG A 215 3.08 10.85 2.95
N GLY A 216 4.36 10.84 2.59
CA GLY A 216 5.42 10.34 3.46
C GLY A 216 5.53 8.81 3.47
N PRO A 217 6.54 8.27 4.18
CA PRO A 217 6.84 6.84 4.26
C PRO A 217 5.82 6.08 5.12
N CYS A 218 4.59 6.01 4.62
CA CYS A 218 3.47 5.28 5.22
C CYS A 218 3.35 3.91 4.54
N VAL A 219 3.83 2.88 5.23
CA VAL A 219 3.84 1.48 4.81
C VAL A 219 2.62 0.78 5.38
N GLY A 220 1.65 0.47 4.52
CA GLY A 220 0.44 -0.27 4.90
C GLY A 220 0.48 -1.72 4.41
N HIS A 221 -0.60 -2.45 4.67
CA HIS A 221 -0.84 -3.79 4.15
C HIS A 221 0.26 -4.79 4.58
N VAL A 222 0.89 -4.56 5.74
CA VAL A 222 1.90 -5.47 6.27
C VAL A 222 1.25 -6.82 6.54
N ALA A 223 1.78 -7.86 5.90
CA ALA A 223 1.28 -9.20 6.02
C ALA A 223 2.40 -10.23 6.29
N PRO A 224 2.14 -11.26 7.11
CA PRO A 224 0.86 -11.53 7.80
C PRO A 224 0.51 -10.47 8.85
N GLU A 225 -0.78 -10.21 9.05
CA GLU A 225 -1.25 -9.21 10.02
C GLU A 225 -0.99 -9.63 11.47
N ALA A 226 -1.07 -8.68 12.41
CA ALA A 226 -0.77 -8.98 13.80
C ALA A 226 -1.74 -9.96 14.45
N ALA A 227 -3.03 -9.89 14.10
CA ALA A 227 -4.04 -10.81 14.61
C ALA A 227 -3.84 -12.26 14.14
N ALA A 228 -3.12 -12.46 13.03
CA ALA A 228 -2.72 -13.76 12.52
C ALA A 228 -1.34 -14.22 13.03
N GLY A 229 -0.72 -13.49 13.97
CA GLY A 229 0.59 -13.83 14.52
C GLY A 229 1.76 -13.49 13.59
N GLY A 230 1.57 -12.59 12.63
CA GLY A 230 2.65 -12.12 11.76
C GLY A 230 3.76 -11.38 12.52
N PRO A 231 4.94 -11.18 11.90
CA PRO A 231 6.09 -10.55 12.58
C PRO A 231 5.80 -9.17 13.18
N ILE A 232 4.88 -8.40 12.59
CA ILE A 232 4.43 -7.12 13.14
C ILE A 232 3.82 -7.23 14.55
N ALA A 233 3.23 -8.38 14.91
CA ALA A 233 2.75 -8.65 16.27
C ALA A 233 3.88 -8.81 17.30
N LEU A 234 5.11 -9.07 16.83
CA LEU A 234 6.28 -9.38 17.66
C LEU A 234 7.17 -8.16 17.89
N VAL A 235 6.88 -7.03 17.22
CA VAL A 235 7.60 -5.78 17.41
C VAL A 235 7.42 -5.29 18.85
N GLN A 236 8.52 -4.86 19.45
CA GLN A 236 8.59 -4.26 20.78
C GLN A 236 9.09 -2.83 20.69
N GLU A 237 8.75 -2.04 21.71
CA GLU A 237 9.16 -0.64 21.84
C GLU A 237 10.69 -0.51 21.77
N GLY A 238 11.17 0.37 20.90
CA GLY A 238 12.60 0.64 20.69
C GLY A 238 13.31 -0.32 19.73
N ASP A 239 12.67 -1.38 19.23
CA ASP A 239 13.26 -2.22 18.17
C ASP A 239 13.64 -1.38 16.95
N SER A 240 14.78 -1.66 16.33
CA SER A 240 15.17 -0.96 15.11
C SER A 240 14.43 -1.56 13.90
N ILE A 241 13.79 -0.70 13.10
CA ILE A 241 13.13 -1.08 11.84
C ILE A 241 13.79 -0.30 10.70
N THR A 242 14.10 -1.00 9.61
CA THR A 242 14.62 -0.42 8.38
C THR A 242 13.59 -0.55 7.25
N ILE A 243 13.26 0.59 6.65
CA ILE A 243 12.45 0.71 5.44
C ILE A 243 13.40 1.12 4.31
N ASP A 244 13.57 0.27 3.30
CA ASP A 244 14.38 0.56 2.11
C ASP A 244 13.50 0.41 0.88
N ILE A 245 12.96 1.53 0.40
CA ILE A 245 12.03 1.58 -0.72
C ILE A 245 12.73 1.25 -2.05
N PRO A 246 13.93 1.77 -2.35
CA PRO A 246 14.70 1.35 -3.53
C PRO A 246 15.05 -0.14 -3.50
N GLY A 247 15.46 -0.67 -2.34
CA GLY A 247 15.80 -2.08 -2.15
C GLY A 247 14.60 -3.01 -1.95
N ARG A 248 13.38 -2.49 -1.98
CA ARG A 248 12.12 -3.23 -1.79
C ARG A 248 12.07 -4.03 -0.48
N SER A 249 12.66 -3.49 0.59
CA SER A 249 12.77 -4.19 1.86
C SER A 249 12.10 -3.50 3.05
N LEU A 250 11.49 -4.33 3.92
CA LEU A 250 10.97 -3.93 5.22
C LEU A 250 11.47 -4.90 6.29
N THR A 251 12.47 -4.45 7.03
CA THR A 251 13.25 -5.28 7.95
C THR A 251 13.03 -4.86 9.39
N LEU A 252 12.63 -5.82 10.23
CA LEU A 252 12.76 -5.73 11.68
C LEU A 252 14.16 -6.23 12.05
N ASN A 253 15.01 -5.35 12.60
CA ASN A 253 16.41 -5.62 12.93
C ASN A 253 16.53 -6.35 14.27
N VAL A 254 15.88 -7.51 14.36
CA VAL A 254 15.89 -8.42 15.51
C VAL A 254 16.33 -9.79 15.02
N SER A 255 17.15 -10.49 15.81
CA SER A 255 17.64 -11.81 15.42
C SER A 255 16.49 -12.83 15.35
N GLU A 256 16.61 -13.81 14.46
CA GLU A 256 15.59 -14.86 14.32
C GLU A 256 15.37 -15.63 15.63
N GLN A 257 16.42 -15.82 16.43
CA GLN A 257 16.34 -16.46 17.75
C GLN A 257 15.43 -15.67 18.70
N GLU A 258 15.55 -14.35 18.72
CA GLU A 258 14.73 -13.48 19.56
C GLU A 258 13.29 -13.42 19.02
N LEU A 259 13.10 -13.35 17.70
CA LEU A 259 11.76 -13.40 17.09
C LEU A 259 11.05 -14.71 17.42
N GLU A 260 11.75 -15.84 17.35
CA GLU A 260 11.19 -17.14 17.70
C GLU A 260 10.83 -17.23 19.20
N ARG A 261 11.68 -16.66 20.07
CA ARG A 261 11.36 -16.54 21.51
C ARG A 261 10.08 -15.74 21.72
N ARG A 262 9.94 -14.58 21.06
CA ARG A 262 8.74 -13.73 21.13
C ARG A 262 7.51 -14.44 20.57
N ARG A 263 7.66 -15.18 19.46
CA ARG A 263 6.58 -15.95 18.82
C ARG A 263 6.00 -17.02 19.76
N ARG A 264 6.84 -17.71 20.52
CA ARG A 264 6.39 -18.70 21.52
C ARG A 264 5.61 -18.11 22.70
N SER A 265 5.88 -16.85 23.03
CA SER A 265 5.16 -16.13 24.09
C SER A 265 3.96 -15.33 23.57
N TRP A 266 3.79 -15.24 22.25
CA TRP A 266 2.71 -14.48 21.65
C TRP A 266 1.37 -15.18 21.88
N GLN A 267 0.37 -14.39 22.27
CA GLN A 267 -1.01 -14.83 22.37
C GLN A 267 -1.88 -13.96 21.46
N PRO A 268 -2.81 -14.56 20.70
CA PRO A 268 -3.79 -13.80 19.93
C PRO A 268 -4.54 -12.83 20.84
N ILE A 269 -4.55 -11.54 20.46
CA ILE A 269 -5.40 -10.55 21.13
C ILE A 269 -6.79 -10.65 20.51
N PRO A 270 -7.84 -10.99 21.27
CA PRO A 270 -9.19 -11.09 20.72
C PRO A 270 -9.67 -9.74 20.22
N THR A 271 -10.19 -9.71 19.00
CA THR A 271 -10.76 -8.49 18.44
C THR A 271 -12.01 -8.07 19.23
N LYS A 272 -11.99 -6.87 19.81
CA LYS A 272 -13.10 -6.33 20.62
C LYS A 272 -14.16 -5.70 19.73
N VAL A 273 -15.05 -6.52 19.18
CA VAL A 273 -16.22 -6.05 18.42
C VAL A 273 -17.51 -6.72 18.90
N ASP A 274 -18.57 -5.94 19.06
CA ASP A 274 -19.90 -6.46 19.43
C ASP A 274 -20.71 -6.93 18.22
N SER A 275 -20.33 -6.49 17.01
CA SER A 275 -21.02 -6.85 15.77
C SER A 275 -20.82 -8.32 15.40
N LYS A 276 -21.92 -9.07 15.29
CA LYS A 276 -21.94 -10.45 14.80
C LYS A 276 -21.36 -10.58 13.39
N TYR A 277 -21.60 -9.58 12.53
CA TYR A 277 -21.08 -9.57 11.17
C TYR A 277 -19.55 -9.39 11.14
N LEU A 278 -19.01 -8.44 11.92
CA LEU A 278 -17.56 -8.24 11.99
C LEU A 278 -16.82 -9.44 12.59
N LYS A 279 -17.43 -10.13 13.57
CA LYS A 279 -16.91 -11.42 14.06
C LYS A 279 -16.83 -12.45 12.93
N ARG A 280 -17.92 -12.63 12.17
CA ARG A 280 -17.93 -13.55 11.01
C ARG A 280 -16.89 -13.15 9.96
N TYR A 281 -16.78 -11.86 9.64
CA TYR A 281 -15.77 -11.34 8.73
C TYR A 281 -14.36 -11.73 9.19
N SER A 282 -14.01 -11.44 10.45
CA SER A 282 -12.68 -11.71 11.01
C SER A 282 -12.29 -13.21 10.99
N GLN A 283 -13.27 -14.12 11.03
CA GLN A 283 -13.02 -15.55 11.01
C GLN A 283 -12.84 -16.11 9.58
N LEU A 284 -13.41 -15.45 8.58
CA LEU A 284 -13.45 -15.94 7.20
C LEU A 284 -12.50 -15.19 6.26
N VAL A 285 -12.10 -13.97 6.61
CA VAL A 285 -11.30 -13.13 5.72
C VAL A 285 -9.89 -13.69 5.54
N ASP A 286 -9.42 -13.73 4.28
CA ASP A 286 -8.06 -14.11 3.92
C ASP A 286 -7.08 -12.93 3.97
N SER A 287 -5.80 -13.18 3.70
CA SER A 287 -4.75 -12.15 3.65
C SER A 287 -5.10 -10.99 2.70
N VAL A 288 -4.63 -9.78 3.06
CA VAL A 288 -4.75 -8.58 2.21
C VAL A 288 -4.19 -8.81 0.81
N TRP A 289 -3.12 -9.60 0.66
CA TRP A 289 -2.48 -9.87 -0.62
C TRP A 289 -3.27 -10.84 -1.51
N ARG A 290 -4.30 -11.49 -0.95
CA ARG A 290 -5.29 -12.28 -1.70
C ARG A 290 -6.60 -11.51 -1.89
N GLY A 291 -6.59 -10.19 -1.65
CA GLY A 291 -7.74 -9.31 -1.81
C GLY A 291 -8.68 -9.27 -0.61
N ALA A 292 -8.28 -9.82 0.55
CA ALA A 292 -9.13 -9.97 1.74
C ALA A 292 -10.53 -10.53 1.40
N VAL A 293 -10.56 -11.52 0.51
CA VAL A 293 -11.77 -12.28 0.16
C VAL A 293 -12.21 -13.13 1.33
N LEU A 294 -13.49 -13.52 1.36
CA LEU A 294 -14.01 -14.42 2.38
C LEU A 294 -13.85 -15.87 1.93
N LYS A 295 -13.20 -16.68 2.76
CA LYS A 295 -13.13 -18.14 2.58
C LYS A 295 -14.52 -18.75 2.74
N GLU A 296 -14.79 -19.85 2.03
CA GLU A 296 -16.05 -20.59 2.15
C GLU A 296 -16.23 -21.22 3.55
N LYS A 297 -15.12 -21.54 4.23
CA LYS A 297 -15.09 -22.09 5.59
C LYS A 297 -14.00 -21.42 6.44
N PRO A 298 -14.20 -21.28 7.76
CA PRO A 298 -13.12 -20.87 8.66
C PRO A 298 -12.02 -21.94 8.71
N GLU A 299 -10.77 -21.50 8.93
CA GLU A 299 -9.63 -22.37 9.25
C GLU A 299 -9.67 -22.88 10.69
#